data_AF-A0A351J355-F1
#
_entry.id   AF-A0A351J355-F1
#
_cell.length_a   1.000
_cell.length_b   1.000
_cell.length_c   1.000
_cell.angle_alpha   90.00
_cell.angle_beta   90.00
_cell.angle_gamma   90.00
#
_symmetry.space_group_name_H-M   'P 1'
#
loop_
_entity.id
_entity.type
_entity.pdbx_description
1 polymer ?
#
loop_
_entity_poly.entity_id
_entity_poly.type
_entity_poly.pdbx_seq_one_letter_code
_entity_poly.pdbx_strand_id
1 'polypeptide(L)'
;MYELDITPPLGSLIPGGFAARFSDDVDDCLFVRAMVADDGERKIALAVIDCCGITHDVVTRIRERVEALAGMQPATVMVMANHMGAPP
;
A
#
# COMPACT_ATOMS: atom_id res chain seq x y z
N MET A 1 -5.70 0.95 -14.42
CA MET A 1 -5.07 1.38 -13.15
C MET A 1 -6.18 1.85 -12.23
N TYR A 2 -6.10 1.50 -10.94
CA TYR A 2 -7.04 1.91 -9.89
C TYR A 2 -6.27 2.65 -8.80
N GLU A 3 -6.90 3.65 -8.20
CA GLU A 3 -6.34 4.45 -7.12
C GLU A 3 -7.37 4.56 -5.99
N LEU A 4 -6.91 4.41 -4.74
CA LEU A 4 -7.75 4.53 -3.56
C LEU A 4 -7.02 5.36 -2.50
N ASP A 5 -7.71 6.39 -1.99
CA ASP A 5 -7.24 7.19 -0.86
C ASP A 5 -7.22 6.34 0.41
N ILE A 6 -6.06 6.32 1.07
CA ILE A 6 -5.80 5.61 2.34
C ILE A 6 -5.27 6.57 3.41
N THR A 7 -5.49 7.88 3.24
CA THR A 7 -5.05 8.92 4.18
C THR A 7 -5.60 8.60 5.58
N PRO A 8 -4.72 8.38 6.58
CA PRO A 8 -5.15 8.14 7.94
C PRO A 8 -5.90 9.36 8.50
N PRO A 9 -6.82 9.17 9.47
CA PRO A 9 -7.46 10.29 10.13
C PRO A 9 -6.45 11.16 10.87
N LEU A 10 -6.78 12.44 11.07
CA LEU A 10 -6.02 13.33 11.95
C LEU A 10 -5.86 12.73 13.35
N GLY A 11 -4.73 13.00 13.98
CA GLY A 11 -4.30 12.39 15.24
C GLY A 11 -3.64 11.02 15.08
N SER A 12 -3.41 10.55 13.85
CA SER A 12 -2.68 9.31 13.59
C SER A 12 -1.18 9.49 13.79
N LEU A 13 -0.48 8.43 14.22
CA LEU A 13 0.97 8.45 14.34
C LEU A 13 1.62 8.60 12.96
N ILE A 14 2.54 9.56 12.83
CA ILE A 14 3.37 9.76 11.64
C ILE A 14 4.65 8.90 11.77
N PRO A 15 4.81 7.84 10.96
CA PRO A 15 5.99 6.97 11.03
C PRO A 15 7.22 7.61 10.37
N GLY A 16 8.41 7.17 10.75
CA GLY A 16 9.69 7.53 10.11
C GLY A 16 10.53 8.58 10.85
N GLY A 17 10.01 9.22 11.90
CA GLY A 17 10.78 10.11 12.77
C GLY A 17 11.45 9.40 13.95
N PHE A 18 12.41 10.09 14.60
CA PHE A 18 13.05 9.61 15.84
C PHE A 18 12.21 9.87 17.10
N ALA A 19 11.12 10.64 16.97
CA ALA A 19 10.18 10.93 18.04
C ALA A 19 8.74 10.71 17.52
N ALA A 20 7.83 10.39 18.45
CA ALA A 20 6.42 10.27 18.11
C ALA A 20 5.85 11.62 17.69
N ARG A 21 5.24 11.65 16.51
CA ARG A 21 4.52 12.80 15.96
C ARG A 21 3.13 12.34 15.55
N PHE A 22 2.14 13.18 15.74
CA PHE A 22 0.74 12.88 15.38
C PHE A 22 0.28 13.92 14.37
N SER A 23 -0.50 13.49 13.37
CA SER A 23 -1.01 14.40 12.34
C SER A 23 -1.99 15.41 12.94
N ASP A 24 -1.77 16.68 12.63
CA ASP A 24 -2.68 17.79 12.95
C ASP A 24 -3.28 18.42 11.67
N ASP A 25 -2.68 18.17 10.52
CA ASP A 25 -3.19 18.52 9.19
C ASP A 25 -2.89 17.43 8.14
N VAL A 26 -3.41 17.60 6.92
CA VAL A 26 -3.12 16.77 5.74
C VAL A 26 -2.59 17.65 4.60
N ASP A 27 -1.27 17.61 4.39
CA ASP A 27 -0.62 18.33 3.27
C ASP A 27 -0.95 17.66 1.92
N ASP A 28 -0.77 16.34 1.84
CA ASP A 28 -1.00 15.52 0.67
C ASP A 28 -1.76 14.24 1.05
N CYS A 29 -2.74 13.85 0.21
CA CYS A 29 -3.42 12.56 0.35
C CYS A 29 -2.46 11.40 0.06
N LEU A 30 -2.62 10.30 0.81
CA LEU A 30 -1.88 9.07 0.60
C LEU A 30 -2.74 8.07 -0.16
N PHE A 31 -2.15 7.39 -1.14
CA PHE A 31 -2.89 6.47 -2.00
C PHE A 31 -2.32 5.06 -2.04
N VAL A 32 -3.20 4.11 -2.35
CA VAL A 32 -2.81 2.84 -2.96
C VAL A 32 -3.11 2.92 -4.44
N ARG A 33 -2.11 2.63 -5.26
CA ARG A 33 -2.23 2.53 -6.72
C ARG A 33 -2.03 1.09 -7.14
N ALA A 34 -3.03 0.54 -7.81
CA ALA A 34 -3.03 -0.84 -8.26
C ALA A 34 -3.20 -0.97 -9.78
N MET A 35 -2.48 -1.91 -10.37
CA MET A 35 -2.60 -2.28 -11.78
C MET A 35 -2.47 -3.78 -11.94
N VAL A 36 -3.27 -4.34 -12.85
CA VAL A 36 -3.12 -5.71 -13.31
C VAL A 36 -2.74 -5.66 -14.78
N ALA A 37 -1.70 -6.39 -15.16
CA ALA A 37 -1.39 -6.69 -16.55
C ALA A 37 -1.77 -8.15 -16.83
N ASP A 38 -2.39 -8.37 -17.98
CA ASP A 38 -2.93 -9.65 -18.42
C ASP A 38 -2.57 -9.85 -19.90
N ASP A 39 -1.94 -10.98 -20.22
CA ASP A 39 -1.60 -11.36 -21.59
C ASP A 39 -2.56 -12.42 -22.18
N GLY A 40 -3.60 -12.81 -21.43
CA GLY A 40 -4.55 -13.86 -21.78
C GLY A 40 -4.20 -15.24 -21.23
N GLU A 41 -2.94 -15.47 -20.84
CA GLU A 41 -2.49 -16.71 -20.19
C GLU A 41 -2.13 -16.49 -18.71
N ARG A 42 -1.59 -15.32 -18.37
CA ARG A 42 -1.06 -14.98 -17.05
C ARG A 42 -1.45 -13.57 -16.65
N LYS A 43 -1.70 -13.40 -15.36
CA LYS A 43 -1.96 -12.10 -14.72
C LYS A 43 -0.90 -11.78 -13.69
N ILE A 44 -0.36 -10.57 -13.77
CA ILE A 44 0.51 -9.98 -12.75
C ILE A 44 -0.16 -8.75 -12.16
N ALA A 45 -0.09 -8.59 -10.85
CA ALA A 45 -0.61 -7.41 -10.15
C ALA A 45 0.52 -6.64 -9.47
N LEU A 46 0.43 -5.32 -9.52
CA LEU A 46 1.28 -4.41 -8.79
C LEU A 46 0.41 -3.52 -7.92
N ALA A 47 0.72 -3.42 -6.63
CA ALA A 47 0.16 -2.47 -5.69
C ALA A 47 1.28 -1.63 -5.07
N VAL A 48 1.25 -0.32 -5.32
CA VAL A 48 2.13 0.66 -4.70
C VAL A 48 1.34 1.38 -3.61
N ILE A 49 1.87 1.38 -2.39
CA ILE A 49 1.24 1.98 -1.22
C ILE A 49 2.11 3.15 -0.77
N ASP A 50 1.48 4.33 -0.63
CA ASP A 50 2.14 5.51 -0.10
C ASP A 50 2.29 5.34 1.42
N CYS A 51 3.42 4.78 1.85
CA CYS A 51 3.77 4.57 3.25
C CYS A 51 5.29 4.39 3.46
N CYS A 52 5.71 4.55 4.71
CA CYS A 52 7.12 4.39 5.10
C CYS A 52 7.58 2.93 5.04
N GLY A 53 6.71 1.96 5.29
CA GLY A 53 7.10 0.55 5.21
C GLY A 53 5.91 -0.37 5.34
N ILE A 54 6.09 -1.60 4.86
CA ILE A 54 5.09 -2.67 4.94
C ILE A 54 5.78 -3.92 5.44
N THR A 55 5.17 -4.57 6.42
CA THR A 55 5.69 -5.79 7.01
C THR A 55 5.31 -7.02 6.18
N HIS A 56 6.08 -8.11 6.34
CA HIS A 56 5.83 -9.36 5.63
C HIS A 56 4.42 -9.92 5.89
N ASP A 57 3.89 -9.80 7.11
CA ASP A 57 2.55 -10.27 7.46
C ASP A 57 1.46 -9.48 6.72
N VAL A 58 1.61 -8.16 6.57
CA VAL A 58 0.67 -7.33 5.81
C VAL A 58 0.71 -7.71 4.33
N VAL A 59 1.91 -7.88 3.74
CA VAL A 59 2.04 -8.35 2.35
C VAL A 59 1.37 -9.71 2.16
N THR A 60 1.59 -10.64 3.09
CA THR A 60 1.02 -11.99 3.03
C THR A 60 -0.51 -11.92 3.06
N ARG A 61 -1.09 -11.18 4.02
CA ARG A 61 -2.54 -11.00 4.13
C ARG A 61 -3.16 -10.33 2.91
N ILE A 62 -2.47 -9.35 2.31
CA ILE A 62 -2.95 -8.71 1.07
C ILE A 62 -3.01 -9.75 -0.05
N ARG A 63 -1.96 -10.56 -0.23
CA ARG A 63 -1.89 -11.61 -1.26
C ARG A 63 -2.98 -12.67 -1.08
N GLU A 64 -3.18 -13.16 0.14
CA GLU A 64 -4.24 -14.11 0.47
C GLU A 64 -5.63 -13.55 0.11
N ARG A 65 -5.88 -12.27 0.41
CA ARG A 65 -7.16 -11.61 0.05
C ARG A 65 -7.31 -11.45 -1.45
N VAL A 66 -6.24 -11.12 -2.18
CA VAL A 66 -6.28 -11.01 -3.65
C VAL A 66 -6.53 -12.38 -4.29
N GLU A 67 -5.93 -13.44 -3.78
CA GLU A 67 -6.23 -14.81 -4.22
C GLU A 67 -7.70 -15.16 -3.98
N ALA A 68 -8.21 -14.94 -2.76
CA ALA A 68 -9.59 -15.25 -2.41
C ALA A 68 -10.63 -14.45 -3.20
N LEU A 69 -10.35 -13.18 -3.53
CA LEU A 69 -11.31 -12.27 -4.17
C LEU A 69 -11.20 -12.24 -5.70
N ALA A 70 -9.99 -12.46 -6.25
CA ALA A 70 -9.71 -12.30 -7.68
C ALA A 70 -9.09 -13.54 -8.33
N GLY A 71 -8.82 -14.61 -7.57
CA GLY A 71 -8.25 -15.86 -8.09
C GLY A 71 -6.81 -15.74 -8.60
N MET A 72 -6.10 -14.66 -8.24
CA MET A 72 -4.71 -14.46 -8.65
C MET A 72 -3.77 -15.16 -7.68
N GLN A 73 -2.78 -15.88 -8.22
CA GLN A 73 -1.78 -16.56 -7.40
C GLN A 73 -0.98 -15.53 -6.57
N PRO A 74 -0.76 -15.76 -5.26
CA PRO A 74 0.00 -14.86 -4.39
C PRO A 74 1.36 -14.44 -4.94
N ALA A 75 2.04 -15.35 -5.66
CA ALA A 75 3.35 -15.11 -6.24
C ALA A 75 3.36 -14.10 -7.40
N THR A 76 2.22 -13.85 -8.05
CA THR A 76 2.11 -12.88 -9.15
C THR A 76 1.67 -11.49 -8.69
N VAL A 77 1.52 -11.29 -7.38
CA VAL A 77 1.10 -10.04 -6.75
C VAL A 77 2.28 -9.39 -6.05
N MET A 78 2.74 -8.26 -6.57
CA MET A 78 3.75 -7.42 -5.94
C MET A 78 3.09 -6.33 -5.10
N VAL A 79 3.49 -6.21 -3.84
CA VAL A 79 3.06 -5.14 -2.93
C VAL A 79 4.31 -4.40 -2.49
N MET A 80 4.34 -3.08 -2.68
CA MET A 80 5.51 -2.26 -2.35
C MET A 80 5.11 -0.96 -1.65
N ALA A 81 5.99 -0.49 -0.78
CA ALA A 81 5.95 0.85 -0.22
C ALA A 81 6.83 1.77 -1.07
N ASN A 82 6.40 3.01 -1.29
CA ASN A 82 7.26 4.03 -1.90
C ASN A 82 8.28 4.64 -0.93
N HIS A 83 8.26 4.22 0.34
CA HIS A 83 9.08 4.74 1.43
C HIS A 83 8.90 6.24 1.67
N MET A 84 7.68 6.75 1.42
CA MET A 84 7.32 8.11 1.79
C MET A 84 7.32 8.23 3.32
N GLY A 85 8.14 9.14 3.83
CA GLY A 85 8.08 9.64 5.20
C GLY A 85 7.60 11.08 5.18
N ALA A 86 6.81 11.48 6.17
CA ALA A 86 6.53 12.90 6.33
C ALA A 86 7.84 13.63 6.68
N PRO A 87 8.08 14.84 6.13
CA PRO A 87 9.19 15.68 6.57
C PRO A 87 9.16 15.86 8.11
N PRO A 88 10.31 16.14 8.76
CA PRO A 88 10.40 16.30 10.21
C PRO A 88 9.47 17.38 10.78
#